data_AF-A0A9D9CA29-F1
#
_entry.id   AF-A0A9D9CA29-F1
#
_cell.length_a   1.000
_cell.length_b   1.000
_cell.length_c   1.000
_cell.angle_alpha   90.00
_cell.angle_beta   90.00
_cell.angle_gamma   90.00
#
_symmetry.space_group_name_H-M   'P 1'
#
loop_
_entity.id
_entity.type
_entity.pdbx_description
1 polymer ?
#
loop_
_entity_poly.entity_id
_entity_poly.type
_entity_poly.pdbx_seq_one_letter_code
_entity_poly.pdbx_strand_id
1 'polypeptide(L)'
;MMKKFRLMFLALASLLLVACQAEKDPATLVPEIEEVGATCLPADIAPIEAPFAMPQLQAPKFPAREINLKDLNLDASQLVTKQIQQAIDEMSAKGGGKVIVPQGIWKSGRIHLKSNVNLHLEEGAEIHFSGDIKDYLPAVFTRCEGVEVYSMGACIYAYQQENIALTGKGKIVGPERDCEILRSEKKGGVIENLIDANSPVESRLFDNQQGQGVFLPTFVSPTDCKNVLIEG
;
A
#
# COMPACT_ATOMS: atom_id res chain seq x y z
N MET A 1 -44.52 57.75 14.59
CA MET A 1 -43.36 57.28 15.38
C MET A 1 -43.41 55.76 15.61
N MET A 2 -43.68 54.94 14.58
CA MET A 2 -43.92 53.49 14.74
C MET A 2 -43.39 52.61 13.58
N LYS A 3 -42.59 53.14 12.64
CA LYS A 3 -42.06 52.37 11.50
C LYS A 3 -40.56 52.02 11.58
N LYS A 4 -39.81 52.60 12.53
CA LYS A 4 -38.36 52.31 12.69
C LYS A 4 -38.05 51.15 13.65
N PHE A 5 -39.02 50.64 14.41
CA PHE A 5 -38.77 49.61 15.42
C PHE A 5 -38.92 48.17 14.91
N ARG A 6 -39.54 47.96 13.73
CA ARG A 6 -39.71 46.62 13.15
C ARG A 6 -38.53 46.14 12.30
N LEU A 7 -37.66 47.04 11.87
CA LEU A 7 -36.49 46.68 11.04
C LEU A 7 -35.27 46.25 11.88
N MET A 8 -35.24 46.60 13.17
CA MET A 8 -34.13 46.25 14.07
C MET A 8 -34.29 44.88 14.75
N PHE A 9 -35.48 44.27 14.68
CA PHE A 9 -35.72 42.93 15.23
C PHE A 9 -35.46 41.80 14.22
N LEU A 10 -35.57 42.07 12.90
CA LEU A 10 -35.24 41.07 11.88
C LEU A 10 -33.73 40.92 11.65
N ALA A 11 -32.93 41.98 11.85
CA ALA A 11 -31.47 41.90 11.69
C ALA A 11 -30.78 41.20 12.88
N LEU A 12 -31.41 41.16 14.05
CA LEU A 12 -30.87 40.49 15.23
C LEU A 12 -31.18 38.98 15.23
N ALA A 13 -32.28 38.57 14.59
CA ALA A 13 -32.65 37.16 14.43
C ALA A 13 -31.78 36.44 13.38
N SER A 14 -31.28 37.14 12.36
CA SER A 14 -30.35 36.59 11.37
C SER A 14 -28.91 36.49 11.88
N LEU A 15 -28.53 37.25 12.93
CA LEU A 15 -27.19 37.20 13.52
C LEU A 15 -27.02 36.04 14.52
N LEU A 16 -28.12 35.51 15.07
CA LEU A 16 -28.11 34.42 16.04
C LEU A 16 -28.12 33.02 15.39
N LEU A 17 -28.37 32.92 14.08
CA LEU A 17 -28.30 31.65 13.34
C LEU A 17 -26.91 31.31 12.82
N VAL A 18 -25.94 32.23 12.91
CA VAL A 18 -24.53 31.99 12.54
C VAL A 18 -23.69 31.49 13.72
N ALA A 19 -24.23 31.53 14.94
CA ALA A 19 -23.50 31.14 16.16
C ALA A 19 -23.64 29.65 16.56
N CYS A 20 -24.33 28.84 15.76
CA CYS A 20 -24.42 27.39 15.97
C CYS A 20 -23.83 26.64 14.77
N GLN A 21 -22.57 26.92 14.43
CA GLN A 21 -21.73 25.79 14.02
C GLN A 21 -21.35 25.12 15.33
N ALA A 22 -22.01 23.99 15.63
CA ALA A 22 -21.55 23.12 16.69
C ALA A 22 -20.09 22.79 16.39
N GLU A 23 -19.17 23.30 17.21
CA GLU A 23 -17.80 22.82 17.22
C GLU A 23 -17.90 21.31 17.40
N LYS A 24 -17.58 20.56 16.34
CA LYS A 24 -17.54 19.10 16.41
C LYS A 24 -16.58 18.77 17.54
N ASP A 25 -17.10 18.10 18.57
CA ASP A 25 -16.31 17.63 19.71
C ASP A 25 -15.06 16.92 19.17
N PRO A 26 -13.84 17.40 19.50
CA PRO A 26 -12.60 16.80 19.00
C PRO A 26 -12.43 15.33 19.42
N ALA A 27 -13.27 14.83 20.34
CA ALA A 27 -13.28 13.44 20.78
C ALA A 27 -14.09 12.47 19.90
N THR A 28 -14.83 12.93 18.87
CA THR A 28 -15.71 12.05 18.06
C THR A 28 -15.73 12.39 16.57
N LEU A 29 -14.63 12.12 15.86
CA LEU A 29 -14.59 12.14 14.40
C LEU A 29 -13.97 10.84 13.89
N VAL A 30 -14.67 9.73 14.11
CA VAL A 30 -14.46 8.57 13.24
C VAL A 30 -15.07 8.98 11.89
N PRO A 31 -14.27 9.05 10.81
CA PRO A 31 -14.79 9.45 9.52
C PRO A 31 -15.75 8.39 8.96
N GLU A 32 -16.80 8.84 8.27
CA GLU A 32 -17.71 7.97 7.54
C GLU A 32 -17.05 7.38 6.28
N ILE A 33 -17.64 6.34 5.70
CA ILE A 33 -17.07 5.66 4.52
C ILE A 33 -16.91 6.62 3.33
N GLU A 34 -17.77 7.63 3.20
CA GLU A 34 -17.69 8.65 2.16
C GLU A 34 -16.63 9.73 2.45
N GLU A 35 -16.13 9.82 3.69
CA GLU A 35 -15.10 10.79 4.11
C GLU A 35 -13.68 10.21 3.99
N VAL A 36 -13.53 8.93 3.63
CA VAL A 36 -12.24 8.23 3.51
C VAL A 36 -12.02 7.63 2.12
N GLY A 37 -10.77 7.30 1.81
CA GLY A 37 -10.37 6.61 0.57
C GLY A 37 -9.81 7.54 -0.51
N ALA A 38 -9.46 6.95 -1.66
CA ALA A 38 -8.76 7.58 -2.78
C ALA A 38 -9.34 8.93 -3.22
N THR A 39 -10.67 9.02 -3.25
CA THR A 39 -11.40 10.21 -3.74
C THR A 39 -11.38 11.37 -2.76
N CYS A 40 -11.09 11.10 -1.49
CA CYS A 40 -11.08 12.06 -0.40
C CYS A 40 -9.65 12.44 0.04
N LEU A 41 -8.63 11.89 -0.65
CA LEU A 41 -7.23 12.15 -0.34
C LEU A 41 -6.84 13.60 -0.70
N PRO A 42 -6.28 14.39 0.23
CA PRO A 42 -5.78 15.72 -0.08
C PRO A 42 -4.55 15.65 -0.98
N ALA A 43 -4.36 16.69 -1.81
CA ALA A 43 -3.21 16.78 -2.71
C ALA A 43 -1.87 16.93 -1.97
N ASP A 44 -1.90 17.56 -0.79
CA ASP A 44 -0.72 17.87 0.00
C ASP A 44 -0.75 17.12 1.33
N ILE A 45 0.43 16.70 1.79
CA ILE A 45 0.59 16.09 3.11
C ILE A 45 0.35 17.16 4.17
N ALA A 46 -0.60 16.91 5.07
CA ALA A 46 -0.89 17.80 6.17
C ALA A 46 0.35 18.01 7.06
N PRO A 47 0.59 19.23 7.57
CA PRO A 47 1.71 19.47 8.46
C PRO A 47 1.58 18.65 9.75
N ILE A 48 2.69 18.12 10.22
CA ILE A 48 2.73 17.39 11.49
C ILE A 48 2.92 18.38 12.63
N GLU A 49 1.91 18.47 13.49
CA GLU A 49 1.97 19.16 14.78
C GLU A 49 2.17 18.12 15.89
N ALA A 50 3.32 18.15 16.57
CA ALA A 50 3.65 17.22 17.64
C ALA A 50 4.28 17.97 18.84
N PRO A 51 4.13 17.46 20.08
CA PRO A 51 4.73 18.06 21.27
C PRO A 51 6.26 17.86 21.36
N PHE A 52 6.88 17.32 20.30
CA PHE A 52 8.31 17.10 20.16
C PHE A 52 8.73 17.40 18.72
N ALA A 53 10.04 17.62 18.51
CA ALA A 53 10.59 17.87 17.20
C ALA A 53 10.30 16.70 16.25
N MET A 54 9.50 16.95 15.23
CA MET A 54 9.13 15.96 14.23
C MET A 54 9.44 16.49 12.83
N PRO A 55 10.19 15.75 11.98
CA PRO A 55 10.39 16.14 10.60
C PRO A 55 9.06 16.17 9.86
N GLN A 56 8.91 17.16 8.98
CA GLN A 56 7.79 17.22 8.05
C GLN A 56 8.00 16.19 6.94
N LEU A 57 6.95 15.47 6.58
CA LEU A 57 6.99 14.45 5.54
C LEU A 57 6.98 15.12 4.15
N GLN A 58 7.66 14.47 3.20
CA GLN A 58 7.64 14.87 1.79
C GLN A 58 7.41 13.64 0.94
N ALA A 59 6.56 13.77 -0.08
CA ALA A 59 6.37 12.71 -1.05
C ALA A 59 7.66 12.52 -1.91
N PRO A 60 7.99 11.28 -2.30
CA PRO A 60 9.05 11.03 -3.28
C PRO A 60 8.72 11.69 -4.62
N LYS A 61 9.74 12.27 -5.25
CA LYS A 61 9.63 12.92 -6.55
C LYS A 61 10.21 12.00 -7.62
N PHE A 62 9.48 11.86 -8.72
CA PHE A 62 9.86 11.00 -9.83
C PHE A 62 10.11 11.82 -11.09
N PRO A 63 11.11 11.46 -11.91
CA PRO A 63 11.24 11.99 -13.26
C PRO A 63 9.97 11.76 -14.09
N ALA A 64 9.67 12.65 -15.04
CA ALA A 64 8.56 12.52 -15.98
C ALA A 64 8.86 11.46 -17.07
N ARG A 65 9.10 10.23 -16.64
CA ARG A 65 9.30 9.04 -17.48
C ARG A 65 8.25 8.02 -17.11
N GLU A 66 7.68 7.38 -18.13
CA GLU A 66 6.60 6.42 -17.93
C GLU A 66 6.84 5.18 -18.78
N ILE A 67 6.51 4.02 -18.21
CA ILE A 67 6.35 2.76 -18.95
C ILE A 67 4.91 2.31 -18.68
N ASN A 68 4.09 2.23 -19.71
CA ASN A 68 2.70 1.77 -19.60
C ASN A 68 2.59 0.31 -20.07
N LEU A 69 2.05 -0.57 -19.21
CA LEU A 69 1.92 -1.99 -19.55
C LEU A 69 0.97 -2.25 -20.73
N LYS A 70 0.09 -1.30 -21.07
CA LYS A 70 -0.76 -1.35 -22.27
C LYS A 70 0.07 -1.53 -23.54
N ASP A 71 1.25 -0.91 -23.58
CA ASP A 71 2.11 -0.89 -24.77
C ASP A 71 2.84 -2.22 -24.98
N LEU A 72 2.78 -3.13 -24.00
CA LEU A 72 3.46 -4.43 -24.03
C LEU A 72 2.62 -5.55 -24.66
N ASN A 73 1.39 -5.28 -25.11
CA ASN A 73 0.48 -6.26 -25.75
C ASN A 73 0.33 -7.58 -24.95
N LEU A 74 0.11 -7.46 -23.63
CA LEU A 74 0.07 -8.60 -22.72
C LEU A 74 -1.27 -9.34 -22.77
N ASP A 75 -1.21 -10.66 -22.61
CA ASP A 75 -2.40 -11.50 -22.40
C ASP A 75 -2.78 -11.48 -20.91
N ALA A 76 -3.89 -10.84 -20.59
CA ALA A 76 -4.45 -10.73 -19.23
C ALA A 76 -4.88 -12.07 -18.62
N SER A 77 -4.97 -13.15 -19.42
CA SER A 77 -5.28 -14.50 -18.91
C SER A 77 -4.10 -15.14 -18.18
N GLN A 78 -2.87 -14.73 -18.51
CA GLN A 78 -1.62 -15.26 -17.97
C GLN A 78 -1.10 -14.43 -16.80
N LEU A 79 -0.19 -15.02 -16.02
CA LEU A 79 0.59 -14.27 -15.04
C LEU A 79 1.52 -13.30 -15.77
N VAL A 80 1.37 -12.00 -15.49
CA VAL A 80 2.19 -10.92 -16.07
C VAL A 80 3.33 -10.47 -15.15
N THR A 81 3.63 -11.26 -14.11
CA THR A 81 4.65 -10.97 -13.09
C THR A 81 5.98 -10.54 -13.70
N LYS A 82 6.44 -11.29 -14.72
CA LYS A 82 7.73 -11.05 -15.37
C LYS A 82 7.75 -9.71 -16.08
N GLN A 83 6.65 -9.34 -16.74
CA GLN A 83 6.56 -8.10 -17.52
C GLN A 83 6.45 -6.88 -16.61
N ILE A 84 5.70 -6.99 -15.51
CA ILE A 84 5.70 -5.96 -14.45
C ILE A 84 7.12 -5.79 -13.89
N GLN A 85 7.79 -6.89 -13.56
CA GLN A 85 9.14 -6.83 -12.99
C GLN A 85 10.15 -6.21 -13.97
N GLN A 86 10.09 -6.58 -15.26
CA GLN A 86 10.93 -5.99 -16.30
C GLN A 86 10.72 -4.48 -16.44
N ALA A 87 9.46 -4.01 -16.40
CA ALA A 87 9.16 -2.58 -16.45
C ALA A 87 9.72 -1.83 -15.23
N ILE A 88 9.60 -2.41 -14.04
CA ILE A 88 10.16 -1.85 -12.80
C ILE A 88 11.69 -1.79 -12.85
N ASP A 89 12.34 -2.89 -13.25
CA ASP A 89 13.79 -2.99 -13.33
C ASP A 89 14.34 -1.99 -14.37
N GLU A 90 13.71 -1.88 -15.53
CA GLU A 90 14.06 -0.91 -16.57
C GLU A 90 13.89 0.53 -16.09
N MET A 91 12.76 0.84 -15.44
CA MET A 91 12.49 2.17 -14.92
C MET A 91 13.53 2.59 -13.87
N SER A 92 13.84 1.70 -12.93
CA SER A 92 14.85 1.93 -11.90
C SER A 92 16.24 2.14 -12.53
N ALA A 93 16.63 1.30 -13.50
CA ALA A 93 17.90 1.43 -14.22
C ALA A 93 18.04 2.76 -14.99
N LYS A 94 16.92 3.34 -15.44
CA LYS A 94 16.86 4.67 -16.09
C LYS A 94 16.90 5.85 -15.10
N GLY A 95 17.04 5.58 -13.80
CA GLY A 95 17.07 6.59 -12.75
C GLY A 95 15.68 7.02 -12.28
N GLY A 96 14.66 6.19 -12.53
CA GLY A 96 13.33 6.34 -11.96
C GLY A 96 12.29 7.00 -12.85
N GLY A 97 11.05 6.89 -12.39
CA GLY A 97 9.82 7.29 -13.07
C GLY A 97 8.63 6.44 -12.65
N LYS A 98 7.62 6.35 -13.50
CA LYS A 98 6.34 5.70 -13.22
C LYS A 98 6.12 4.46 -14.10
N VAL A 99 5.81 3.32 -13.48
CA VAL A 99 5.30 2.13 -14.18
C VAL A 99 3.79 2.12 -14.03
N ILE A 100 3.06 2.17 -15.14
CA ILE A 100 1.60 2.31 -15.17
C ILE A 100 0.96 0.96 -15.45
N VAL A 101 0.12 0.51 -14.53
CA VAL A 101 -0.80 -0.63 -14.69
C VAL A 101 -2.15 -0.06 -15.13
N PRO A 102 -2.54 -0.24 -16.40
CA PRO A 102 -3.74 0.40 -16.93
C PRO A 102 -5.00 -0.37 -16.52
N GLN A 103 -6.15 0.23 -16.77
CA GLN A 103 -7.45 -0.39 -16.53
C GLN A 103 -7.50 -1.85 -17.06
N GLY A 104 -8.01 -2.77 -16.24
CA GLY A 104 -8.11 -4.19 -16.57
C GLY A 104 -7.82 -5.10 -15.37
N ILE A 105 -8.05 -6.40 -15.54
CA ILE A 105 -7.72 -7.42 -14.54
C ILE A 105 -6.39 -8.07 -14.92
N TRP A 106 -5.41 -7.97 -14.04
CA TRP A 106 -4.05 -8.45 -14.20
C TRP A 106 -3.78 -9.54 -13.16
N LYS A 107 -3.09 -10.62 -13.56
CA LYS A 107 -2.66 -11.66 -12.61
C LYS A 107 -1.16 -11.56 -12.38
N SER A 108 -0.72 -11.64 -11.14
CA SER A 108 0.71 -11.58 -10.81
C SER A 108 1.08 -12.49 -9.64
N GLY A 109 2.32 -12.95 -9.63
CA GLY A 109 3.02 -13.39 -8.42
C GLY A 109 3.55 -12.19 -7.65
N ARG A 110 4.54 -12.42 -6.78
CA ARG A 110 5.20 -11.33 -6.04
C ARG A 110 5.84 -10.31 -6.99
N ILE A 111 5.58 -9.03 -6.74
CA ILE A 111 6.21 -7.90 -7.42
C ILE A 111 7.28 -7.30 -6.51
N HIS A 112 8.50 -7.12 -7.03
CA HIS A 112 9.57 -6.44 -6.30
C HIS A 112 9.67 -4.98 -6.76
N LEU A 113 9.26 -4.03 -5.91
CA LEU A 113 9.53 -2.62 -6.13
C LEU A 113 11.02 -2.32 -6.01
N LYS A 114 11.48 -1.33 -6.76
CA LYS A 114 12.88 -0.90 -6.84
C LYS A 114 12.99 0.60 -6.62
N SER A 115 14.16 1.06 -6.17
CA SER A 115 14.41 2.47 -5.89
C SER A 115 14.05 3.37 -7.06
N ASN A 116 13.46 4.53 -6.73
CA ASN A 116 13.01 5.58 -7.64
C ASN A 116 11.86 5.18 -8.59
N VAL A 117 11.10 4.13 -8.26
CA VAL A 117 9.94 3.69 -9.06
C VAL A 117 8.63 3.96 -8.34
N ASN A 118 7.69 4.58 -9.05
CA ASN A 118 6.28 4.62 -8.68
C ASN A 118 5.52 3.55 -9.49
N LEU A 119 4.99 2.53 -8.83
CA LEU A 119 4.02 1.61 -9.44
C LEU A 119 2.62 2.23 -9.32
N HIS A 120 2.07 2.68 -10.44
CA HIS A 120 0.81 3.41 -10.50
C HIS A 120 -0.29 2.55 -11.10
N LEU A 121 -1.35 2.29 -10.34
CA LEU A 121 -2.52 1.55 -10.81
C LEU A 121 -3.62 2.54 -11.21
N GLU A 122 -3.95 2.59 -12.50
CA GLU A 122 -5.01 3.46 -13.00
C GLU A 122 -6.38 3.06 -12.40
N GLU A 123 -7.33 4.00 -12.46
CA GLU A 123 -8.72 3.73 -12.08
C GLU A 123 -9.28 2.55 -12.88
N GLY A 124 -9.83 1.55 -12.19
CA GLY A 124 -10.32 0.31 -12.79
C GLY A 124 -9.24 -0.72 -13.15
N ALA A 125 -7.98 -0.50 -12.79
CA ALA A 125 -6.96 -1.55 -12.79
C ALA A 125 -7.13 -2.45 -11.56
N GLU A 126 -7.02 -3.77 -11.72
CA GLU A 126 -6.99 -4.74 -10.62
C GLU A 126 -5.80 -5.69 -10.77
N ILE A 127 -4.98 -5.84 -9.71
CA ILE A 127 -3.93 -6.87 -9.67
C ILE A 127 -4.37 -7.99 -8.72
N HIS A 128 -4.58 -9.18 -9.27
CA HIS A 128 -4.95 -10.39 -8.56
C HIS A 128 -3.70 -11.26 -8.33
N PHE A 129 -3.35 -11.45 -7.06
CA PHE A 129 -2.15 -12.19 -6.70
C PHE A 129 -2.39 -13.70 -6.69
N SER A 130 -1.44 -14.43 -7.29
CA SER A 130 -1.43 -15.89 -7.32
C SER A 130 -1.41 -16.47 -5.92
N GLY A 131 -2.03 -17.64 -5.75
CA GLY A 131 -1.97 -18.42 -4.52
C GLY A 131 -1.00 -19.60 -4.58
N ASP A 132 -0.18 -19.70 -5.63
CA ASP A 132 0.85 -20.73 -5.80
C ASP A 132 2.16 -20.32 -5.12
N ILE A 133 2.78 -21.23 -4.37
CA ILE A 133 4.02 -20.97 -3.62
C ILE A 133 5.16 -20.56 -4.56
N LYS A 134 5.25 -21.21 -5.73
CA LYS A 134 6.30 -20.95 -6.73
C LYS A 134 6.38 -19.49 -7.16
N ASP A 135 5.26 -18.77 -7.12
CA ASP A 135 5.16 -17.38 -7.57
C ASP A 135 5.66 -16.37 -6.52
N TYR A 136 6.07 -16.87 -5.35
CA TYR A 136 6.70 -16.14 -4.25
C TYR A 136 8.09 -16.70 -3.93
N LEU A 137 8.62 -17.60 -4.76
CA LEU A 137 9.99 -18.08 -4.65
C LEU A 137 10.95 -17.23 -5.50
N PRO A 138 12.24 -17.11 -5.10
CA PRO A 138 12.84 -17.65 -3.87
C PRO A 138 12.29 -16.95 -2.61
N ALA A 139 12.42 -17.59 -1.45
CA ALA A 139 12.05 -16.96 -0.18
C ALA A 139 12.85 -15.66 0.03
N VAL A 140 12.21 -14.68 0.67
CA VAL A 140 12.79 -13.37 0.94
C VAL A 140 12.74 -13.07 2.43
N PHE A 141 13.63 -12.20 2.88
CA PHE A 141 13.60 -11.64 4.22
C PHE A 141 12.23 -10.99 4.49
N THR A 142 11.63 -11.33 5.61
CA THR A 142 10.35 -10.76 6.05
C THR A 142 10.23 -10.92 7.56
N ARG A 143 9.11 -10.47 8.12
CA ARG A 143 8.76 -10.69 9.51
C ARG A 143 7.42 -11.40 9.61
N CYS A 144 7.35 -12.40 10.47
CA CYS A 144 6.10 -13.02 10.89
C CYS A 144 5.92 -12.72 12.39
N GLU A 145 4.83 -12.03 12.74
CA GLU A 145 4.50 -11.68 14.13
C GLU A 145 5.66 -11.04 14.92
N GLY A 146 6.50 -10.25 14.24
CA GLY A 146 7.66 -9.57 14.83
C GLY A 146 8.98 -10.35 14.77
N VAL A 147 8.98 -11.63 14.37
CA VAL A 147 10.18 -12.45 14.22
C VAL A 147 10.68 -12.43 12.77
N GLU A 148 11.96 -12.11 12.59
CA GLU A 148 12.64 -12.11 11.29
C GLU A 148 12.84 -13.53 10.76
N VAL A 149 12.51 -13.73 9.47
CA VAL A 149 12.42 -15.04 8.82
C VAL A 149 12.59 -14.90 7.30
N TYR A 150 12.99 -15.97 6.61
CA TYR A 150 12.92 -16.06 5.15
C TYR A 150 11.68 -16.88 4.73
N SER A 151 10.71 -16.25 4.07
CA SER A 151 9.50 -16.94 3.58
C SER A 151 8.86 -16.20 2.38
N MET A 152 7.54 -16.27 2.19
CA MET A 152 6.83 -15.75 1.00
C MET A 152 6.96 -14.22 0.83
N GLY A 153 7.22 -13.49 1.91
CA GLY A 153 7.45 -12.05 1.88
C GLY A 153 6.16 -11.24 1.79
N ALA A 154 5.88 -10.66 0.62
CA ALA A 154 4.69 -9.87 0.37
C ALA A 154 4.18 -10.03 -1.06
N CYS A 155 2.94 -9.62 -1.34
CA CYS A 155 2.44 -9.49 -2.71
C CYS A 155 3.19 -8.39 -3.47
N ILE A 156 3.31 -7.20 -2.87
CA ILE A 156 4.18 -6.12 -3.33
C ILE A 156 5.27 -5.92 -2.29
N TYR A 157 6.50 -6.25 -2.66
CA TYR A 157 7.64 -6.32 -1.75
C TYR A 157 8.71 -5.29 -2.14
N ALA A 158 9.29 -4.62 -1.15
CA ALA A 158 10.48 -3.82 -1.31
C ALA A 158 11.43 -4.06 -0.13
N TYR A 159 12.72 -4.24 -0.40
CA TYR A 159 13.73 -4.42 0.64
C TYR A 159 14.92 -3.54 0.38
N GLN A 160 15.27 -2.67 1.35
CA GLN A 160 16.39 -1.73 1.24
C GLN A 160 16.30 -0.87 -0.04
N GLN A 161 15.09 -0.41 -0.37
CA GLN A 161 14.84 0.50 -1.50
C GLN A 161 14.60 1.93 -1.01
N GLU A 162 14.81 2.90 -1.89
CA GLU A 162 14.66 4.31 -1.58
C GLU A 162 13.83 5.03 -2.65
N ASN A 163 12.98 5.97 -2.23
CA ASN A 163 12.09 6.75 -3.10
C ASN A 163 11.17 5.82 -3.91
N ILE A 164 10.34 5.04 -3.22
CA ILE A 164 9.38 4.13 -3.85
C ILE A 164 7.96 4.62 -3.64
N ALA A 165 7.09 4.37 -4.61
CA ALA A 165 5.68 4.66 -4.45
C ALA A 165 4.79 3.55 -5.02
N LEU A 166 3.63 3.39 -4.39
CA LEU A 166 2.49 2.61 -4.87
C LEU A 166 1.30 3.56 -4.87
N THR A 167 0.82 3.94 -6.05
CA THR A 167 -0.16 5.03 -6.19
C THR A 167 -1.30 4.67 -7.13
N GLY A 168 -2.33 5.51 -7.14
CA GLY A 168 -3.45 5.43 -8.07
C GLY A 168 -4.67 4.73 -7.50
N LYS A 169 -5.77 4.75 -8.24
CA LYS A 169 -7.11 4.34 -7.76
C LYS A 169 -7.47 2.89 -8.10
N GLY A 170 -6.50 2.11 -8.57
CA GLY A 170 -6.71 0.70 -8.84
C GLY A 170 -6.81 -0.14 -7.58
N LYS A 171 -7.10 -1.42 -7.76
CA LYS A 171 -7.33 -2.39 -6.69
C LYS A 171 -6.22 -3.44 -6.70
N ILE A 172 -5.85 -3.87 -5.50
CA ILE A 172 -4.94 -4.98 -5.28
C ILE A 172 -5.76 -6.06 -4.57
N VAL A 173 -5.71 -7.29 -5.05
CA VAL A 173 -6.51 -8.42 -4.56
C VAL A 173 -5.58 -9.56 -4.20
N GLY A 174 -5.63 -10.00 -2.93
CA GLY A 174 -4.79 -11.09 -2.44
C GLY A 174 -5.21 -12.46 -2.97
N PRO A 175 -4.43 -13.50 -2.64
CA PRO A 175 -4.75 -14.87 -3.02
C PRO A 175 -6.15 -15.29 -2.57
N GLU A 176 -6.80 -16.15 -3.35
CA GLU A 176 -8.07 -16.77 -2.96
C GLU A 176 -7.91 -17.61 -1.68
N ARG A 177 -9.02 -17.80 -0.95
CA ARG A 177 -8.99 -18.51 0.35
C ARG A 177 -8.58 -19.98 0.23
N ASP A 178 -8.90 -20.63 -0.89
CA ASP A 178 -8.56 -22.04 -1.14
C ASP A 178 -7.39 -22.17 -2.12
N CYS A 179 -6.22 -21.71 -1.69
CA CYS A 179 -5.00 -21.78 -2.50
C CYS A 179 -3.85 -22.54 -1.81
N GLU A 180 -2.79 -22.84 -2.57
CA GLU A 180 -1.65 -23.63 -2.10
C GLU A 180 -0.96 -22.98 -0.89
N ILE A 181 -0.68 -21.67 -0.97
CA ILE A 181 -0.02 -20.92 0.10
C ILE A 181 -0.79 -21.03 1.43
N LEU A 182 -2.12 -20.90 1.40
CA LEU A 182 -2.95 -21.00 2.60
C LEU A 182 -3.04 -22.43 3.13
N ARG A 183 -3.02 -23.44 2.26
CA ARG A 183 -2.98 -24.85 2.67
C ARG A 183 -1.64 -25.26 3.27
N SER A 184 -0.54 -24.62 2.85
CA SER A 184 0.82 -24.86 3.37
C SER A 184 1.24 -23.90 4.49
N GLU A 185 0.32 -23.07 4.99
CA GLU A 185 0.59 -22.15 6.09
C GLU A 185 1.11 -22.90 7.33
N LYS A 186 2.24 -22.44 7.85
CA LYS A 186 2.77 -22.92 9.12
C LYS A 186 1.91 -22.38 10.26
N LYS A 187 1.18 -23.29 10.91
CA LYS A 187 0.32 -23.02 12.06
C LYS A 187 0.94 -23.57 13.33
N GLY A 188 0.75 -22.89 14.45
CA GLY A 188 1.11 -23.42 15.77
C GLY A 188 0.95 -22.46 16.93
N GLY A 189 0.10 -21.44 16.79
CA GLY A 189 -0.09 -20.42 17.81
C GLY A 189 1.10 -19.47 17.86
N VAL A 190 1.75 -19.41 19.02
CA VAL A 190 2.83 -18.46 19.32
C VAL A 190 4.05 -18.68 18.42
N ILE A 191 4.50 -17.61 17.75
CA ILE A 191 5.56 -17.65 16.73
C ILE A 191 6.90 -18.20 17.25
N GLU A 192 7.24 -17.97 18.52
CA GLU A 192 8.46 -18.45 19.17
C GLU A 192 8.49 -19.98 19.33
N ASN A 193 7.34 -20.66 19.24
CA ASN A 193 7.29 -22.12 19.19
C ASN A 193 7.59 -22.66 17.78
N LEU A 194 7.45 -21.82 16.76
CA LEU A 194 7.65 -22.17 15.35
C LEU A 194 9.05 -21.79 14.86
N ILE A 195 9.63 -20.75 15.45
CA ILE A 195 10.91 -20.17 15.07
C ILE A 195 11.75 -19.95 16.33
N ASP A 196 12.95 -20.52 16.37
CA ASP A 196 13.94 -20.14 17.40
C ASP A 196 14.46 -18.73 17.11
N ALA A 197 13.96 -17.76 17.87
CA ALA A 197 14.33 -16.34 17.73
C ALA A 197 15.81 -16.04 18.07
N ASN A 198 16.55 -16.99 18.64
CA ASN A 198 18.00 -16.84 18.90
C ASN A 198 18.88 -17.41 17.78
N SER A 199 18.32 -18.21 16.86
CA SER A 199 19.04 -18.74 15.71
C SER A 199 19.40 -17.64 14.71
N PRO A 200 20.47 -17.78 13.89
CA PRO A 200 20.75 -16.82 12.81
C PRO A 200 19.56 -16.68 11.84
N VAL A 201 19.23 -15.46 11.40
CA VAL A 201 18.04 -15.21 10.55
C VAL A 201 18.08 -16.00 9.25
N GLU A 202 19.26 -16.14 8.66
CA GLU A 202 19.50 -16.85 7.41
C GLU A 202 19.19 -18.35 7.52
N SER A 203 19.19 -18.90 8.74
CA SER A 203 18.82 -20.30 9.00
C SER A 203 17.31 -20.51 9.13
N ARG A 204 16.52 -19.44 9.27
CA ARG A 204 15.07 -19.47 9.48
C ARG A 204 14.33 -19.50 8.14
N LEU A 205 14.51 -20.57 7.37
CA LEU A 205 13.98 -20.71 6.01
C LEU A 205 12.66 -21.49 5.98
N PHE A 206 11.60 -20.86 5.46
CA PHE A 206 10.26 -21.44 5.30
C PHE A 206 9.75 -21.20 3.88
N ASP A 207 10.17 -22.07 2.96
CA ASP A 207 9.89 -21.99 1.52
C ASP A 207 9.13 -23.21 0.99
N ASN A 208 8.66 -24.07 1.91
CA ASN A 208 8.00 -25.34 1.67
C ASN A 208 8.82 -26.40 0.91
N GLN A 209 10.10 -26.19 0.59
CA GLN A 209 10.87 -27.17 -0.18
C GLN A 209 11.15 -28.47 0.59
N GLN A 210 11.25 -28.40 1.93
CA GLN A 210 11.46 -29.55 2.80
C GLN A 210 10.20 -29.89 3.63
N GLY A 211 9.04 -29.40 3.21
CA GLY A 211 7.76 -29.61 3.91
C GLY A 211 7.63 -28.82 5.22
N GLN A 212 8.50 -27.83 5.47
CA GLN A 212 8.44 -27.03 6.70
C GLN A 212 7.25 -26.05 6.77
N GLY A 213 6.49 -25.94 5.67
CA GLY A 213 5.43 -24.97 5.47
C GLY A 213 5.95 -23.59 5.04
N VAL A 214 5.03 -22.64 4.95
CA VAL A 214 5.31 -21.23 4.64
C VAL A 214 4.65 -20.31 5.66
N PHE A 215 5.19 -19.11 5.82
CA PHE A 215 4.45 -18.00 6.41
C PHE A 215 3.77 -17.23 5.29
N LEU A 216 2.51 -16.84 5.51
CA LEU A 216 1.71 -16.15 4.50
C LEU A 216 2.40 -14.86 4.05
N PRO A 217 2.34 -14.51 2.76
CA PRO A 217 2.82 -13.22 2.31
C PRO A 217 1.97 -12.12 2.96
N THR A 218 2.65 -11.08 3.43
CA THR A 218 2.00 -9.81 3.74
C THR A 218 1.47 -9.17 2.44
N PHE A 219 0.68 -8.10 2.55
CA PHE A 219 0.09 -7.50 1.36
C PHE A 219 1.07 -6.57 0.65
N VAL A 220 1.42 -5.46 1.30
CA VAL A 220 2.43 -4.51 0.83
C VAL A 220 3.48 -4.36 1.92
N SER A 221 4.75 -4.64 1.62
CA SER A 221 5.83 -4.61 2.61
C SER A 221 7.07 -3.87 2.12
N PRO A 222 7.17 -2.57 2.43
CA PRO A 222 8.41 -1.81 2.32
C PRO A 222 9.29 -2.06 3.56
N THR A 223 10.13 -3.09 3.50
CA THR A 223 11.04 -3.47 4.58
C THR A 223 12.37 -2.73 4.45
N ASP A 224 12.81 -2.08 5.53
CA ASP A 224 14.05 -1.28 5.57
C ASP A 224 14.18 -0.25 4.43
N CYS A 225 13.05 0.28 3.97
CA CYS A 225 13.00 1.26 2.89
C CYS A 225 13.03 2.69 3.42
N LYS A 226 13.40 3.64 2.56
CA LYS A 226 13.41 5.09 2.85
C LYS A 226 12.54 5.84 1.85
N ASN A 227 11.86 6.89 2.32
CA ASN A 227 11.01 7.75 1.50
C ASN A 227 9.98 6.94 0.68
N VAL A 228 8.98 6.40 1.40
CA VAL A 228 7.96 5.50 0.86
C VAL A 228 6.63 6.25 0.80
N LEU A 229 5.93 6.12 -0.32
CA LEU A 229 4.57 6.64 -0.51
C LEU A 229 3.62 5.49 -0.88
N ILE A 230 2.52 5.37 -0.16
CA ILE A 230 1.40 4.52 -0.52
C ILE A 230 0.16 5.42 -0.50
N GLU A 231 -0.47 5.60 -1.65
CA GLU A 231 -1.57 6.54 -1.82
C GLU A 231 -2.65 5.97 -2.77
N GLY A 232 -3.89 6.38 -2.55
CA GLY A 232 -5.04 6.01 -3.39
C GLY A 232 -6.09 5.21 -2.66
#